data_AF-A0A9W7AYR5-F1
#
_entry.id   AF-A0A9W7AYR5-F1
#
_cell.length_a   1.000
_cell.length_b   1.000
_cell.length_c   1.000
_cell.angle_alpha   90.00
_cell.angle_beta   90.00
_cell.angle_gamma   90.00
#
_symmetry.space_group_name_H-M   'P 1'
#
loop_
_entity.id
_entity.type
_entity.pdbx_description
1 polymer ?
#
loop_
_entity_poly.entity_id
_entity_poly.type
_entity_poly.pdbx_seq_one_letter_code
_entity_poly.pdbx_strand_id
1 'polypeptide(L)'
;MYAPFFYGIIPLASVRGTVCIRILFLLLSTLQLSLRIFALALCVFESRSIAAAYVGVEVGLMLVIKLIRRDFIYWPAIPNATPLHVVLTSFASRCAVKLIMDFTGMLQALHPYEMSGAYSFTLLTTPLIGLYFGSRYITFIEDFEPNERLDFAFASDQVYYTIAILGELQICCYALLIRLVDNKYRWTFVSTMTGKQYCSKVFHEASEDVSKFEVLANNRFLWKDFEEEIKEWLSAGIPTWLAEEAEWFDDAVKAQIPDSLVDDPALLLKIRGQSVARVIRNNSRRRSSIAAMIVPTIAGTTAEG
;
A
#
# COMPACT_ATOMS: atom_id res chain seq x y z
N MET A 1 -2.58 -7.01 -8.50
CA MET A 1 -2.77 -5.55 -8.37
C MET A 1 -2.33 -4.88 -9.65
N TYR A 2 -3.18 -5.00 -10.67
CA TYR A 2 -3.15 -4.12 -11.82
C TYR A 2 -3.69 -2.77 -11.34
N ALA A 3 -2.80 -1.85 -10.96
CA ALA A 3 -3.17 -0.46 -10.71
C ALA A 3 -2.81 0.37 -11.96
N PRO A 4 -3.62 0.32 -13.05
CA PRO A 4 -3.29 0.97 -14.32
C PRO A 4 -3.08 2.49 -14.15
N PHE A 5 -3.67 3.08 -13.12
CA PHE A 5 -3.59 4.51 -12.82
C PHE A 5 -2.42 4.93 -11.92
N PHE A 6 -1.73 3.99 -11.24
CA PHE A 6 -0.68 4.32 -10.26
C PHE A 6 0.71 3.80 -10.66
N TYR A 7 0.82 2.60 -11.23
CA TYR A 7 2.11 2.08 -11.71
C TYR A 7 2.55 2.66 -13.06
N GLY A 8 1.67 3.41 -13.75
CA GLY A 8 1.98 4.17 -14.97
C GLY A 8 2.92 5.36 -14.77
N ILE A 9 3.31 5.66 -13.53
CA ILE A 9 4.28 6.72 -13.18
C ILE A 9 5.66 6.46 -13.81
N ILE A 10 6.05 5.20 -14.01
CA ILE A 10 7.33 4.83 -14.59
C ILE A 10 7.15 4.69 -16.11
N PRO A 11 7.67 5.60 -16.96
CA PRO A 11 7.65 5.42 -18.40
C PRO A 11 8.44 4.15 -18.76
N LEU A 12 7.71 3.09 -19.11
CA LEU A 12 8.28 1.81 -19.58
C LEU A 12 8.98 1.94 -20.94
N ALA A 13 8.99 3.14 -21.54
CA ALA A 13 9.54 3.42 -22.86
C ALA A 13 11.05 3.18 -22.97
N SER A 14 11.82 3.22 -21.85
CA SER A 14 13.24 2.87 -21.90
C SER A 14 13.80 2.31 -20.58
N VAL A 15 14.74 1.36 -20.70
CA VAL A 15 15.48 0.78 -19.57
C VAL A 15 16.24 1.86 -18.80
N ARG A 16 16.83 2.84 -19.51
CA ARG A 16 17.57 3.95 -18.90
C ARG A 16 16.66 4.84 -18.05
N GLY A 17 15.47 5.18 -18.54
CA GLY A 17 14.48 5.96 -17.78
C GLY A 17 14.01 5.22 -16.52
N THR A 18 13.76 3.92 -16.64
CA THR A 18 13.37 3.08 -15.50
C THR A 18 14.46 3.02 -14.42
N VAL A 19 15.73 2.83 -14.81
CA VAL A 19 16.87 2.82 -13.87
C VAL A 19 17.03 4.20 -13.22
N CYS A 20 16.94 5.29 -13.99
CA CYS A 20 17.02 6.65 -13.46
C CYS A 20 15.96 6.92 -12.39
N ILE A 21 14.71 6.55 -12.63
CA ILE A 21 13.62 6.73 -11.66
C ILE A 21 13.84 5.89 -10.39
N ARG A 22 14.34 4.66 -10.52
CA ARG A 22 14.69 3.82 -9.35
C ARG A 22 15.77 4.47 -8.49
N ILE A 23 16.81 5.03 -9.13
CA ILE A 23 17.87 5.76 -8.43
C ILE A 23 17.29 6.99 -7.72
N LEU A 24 16.40 7.74 -8.37
CA LEU A 24 15.75 8.90 -7.77
C LEU A 24 14.85 8.54 -6.59
N PHE A 25 14.12 7.41 -6.65
CA PHE A 25 13.36 6.92 -5.50
C PHE A 25 14.28 6.59 -4.31
N LEU A 26 15.39 5.90 -4.56
CA LEU A 26 16.35 5.56 -3.51
C LEU A 26 17.00 6.82 -2.92
N LEU A 27 17.43 7.75 -3.79
CA LEU A 27 18.04 9.00 -3.38
C LEU A 27 17.08 9.85 -2.55
N LEU A 28 15.83 10.02 -3.01
CA LEU A 28 14.80 10.73 -2.25
C LEU A 28 14.58 10.09 -0.88
N SER A 29 14.57 8.76 -0.82
CA SER A 29 14.36 8.04 0.44
C SER A 29 15.51 8.23 1.42
N THR A 30 16.75 8.15 0.94
CA THR A 30 17.95 8.38 1.75
C THR A 30 18.01 9.82 2.26
N LEU A 31 17.68 10.79 1.42
CA LEU A 31 17.67 12.21 1.79
C LEU A 31 16.59 12.49 2.83
N GLN A 32 15.36 12.00 2.60
CA GLN A 32 14.25 12.15 3.54
C GLN A 32 14.61 11.52 4.89
N LEU A 33 15.17 10.31 4.90
CA LEU A 33 15.56 9.61 6.12
C LEU A 33 16.65 10.36 6.88
N SER A 34 17.68 10.80 6.18
CA SER A 34 18.81 11.53 6.76
C SER A 34 18.33 12.83 7.40
N LEU A 35 17.53 13.61 6.66
CA LEU A 35 17.01 14.89 7.14
C LEU A 35 16.05 14.70 8.33
N ARG A 36 15.21 13.66 8.28
CA ARG A 36 14.25 13.35 9.34
C ARG A 36 14.94 12.94 10.64
N ILE A 37 15.93 12.06 10.55
CA ILE A 37 16.71 11.61 11.70
C ILE A 37 17.52 12.78 12.27
N PHE A 38 18.15 13.59 11.41
CA PHE A 38 18.91 14.75 11.85
C PHE A 38 18.04 15.76 12.60
N ALA A 39 16.87 16.13 12.03
CA ALA A 39 15.92 17.03 12.69
C ALA A 39 15.42 16.49 14.04
N LEU A 40 15.11 15.20 14.13
CA LEU A 40 14.69 14.57 15.38
C LEU A 40 15.82 14.49 16.41
N ALA A 41 17.06 14.25 15.97
CA ALA A 41 18.21 14.26 16.87
C ALA A 41 18.39 15.64 17.52
N LEU A 42 18.26 16.72 16.74
CA LEU A 42 18.29 18.10 17.23
C LEU A 42 17.15 18.37 18.24
N CYS A 43 15.94 17.88 17.95
CA CYS A 43 14.79 17.99 18.85
C CYS A 43 15.02 17.27 20.20
N VAL A 44 15.68 16.12 20.20
CA VAL A 44 15.94 15.32 21.41
C VAL A 44 16.89 16.01 22.38
N PHE A 45 17.78 16.91 21.91
CA PHE A 45 18.61 17.73 22.79
C PHE A 45 17.78 18.67 23.67
N GLU A 46 16.66 19.17 23.16
CA GLU A 46 15.73 19.98 23.96
C GLU A 46 14.97 19.09 24.94
N SER A 47 14.27 18.08 24.43
CA SER A 47 13.57 17.10 25.27
C SER A 47 13.07 15.91 24.47
N ARG A 48 13.23 14.70 25.04
CA ARG A 48 12.63 13.47 24.50
C ARG A 48 11.10 13.55 24.44
N SER A 49 10.47 14.26 25.36
CA SER A 49 9.01 14.42 25.40
C SER A 49 8.51 15.30 24.26
N ILE A 50 9.25 16.34 23.90
CA ILE A 50 8.91 17.20 22.75
C ILE A 50 9.06 16.41 21.45
N ALA A 51 10.14 15.64 21.30
CA ALA A 51 10.32 14.76 20.14
C ALA A 51 9.18 13.73 19.98
N ALA A 52 8.78 13.09 21.08
CA ALA A 52 7.67 12.15 21.09
C ALA A 52 6.32 12.83 20.77
N ALA A 53 6.08 14.02 21.35
CA ALA A 53 4.89 14.81 21.07
C ALA A 53 4.82 15.23 19.59
N TYR A 54 5.94 15.66 19.01
CA TYR A 54 6.04 16.05 17.61
C TYR A 54 5.62 14.90 16.66
N VAL A 55 6.23 13.72 16.79
CA VAL A 55 5.86 12.55 15.98
C VAL A 55 4.40 12.14 16.24
N GLY A 56 3.97 12.17 17.50
CA GLY A 56 2.60 11.85 17.89
C GLY A 56 1.55 12.78 17.27
N VAL A 57 1.84 14.09 17.22
CA VAL A 57 0.95 15.11 16.64
C VAL A 57 0.83 14.92 15.12
N GLU A 58 1.92 14.62 14.41
CA GLU A 58 1.85 14.40 12.96
C GLU A 58 1.08 13.14 12.58
N VAL A 59 1.29 12.05 13.33
CA VAL A 59 0.51 10.82 13.14
C VAL A 59 -0.95 11.07 13.52
N GLY A 60 -1.20 11.72 14.67
CA GLY A 60 -2.54 12.05 15.14
C GLY A 60 -3.33 12.92 14.16
N LEU A 61 -2.71 13.99 13.64
CA LEU A 61 -3.32 14.90 12.66
C LEU A 61 -3.73 14.14 11.39
N MET A 62 -2.86 13.26 10.90
CA MET A 62 -3.16 12.40 9.75
C MET A 62 -4.39 11.52 10.00
N LEU A 63 -4.42 10.85 11.16
CA LEU A 63 -5.53 9.98 11.53
C LEU A 63 -6.85 10.75 11.65
N VAL A 64 -6.82 11.95 12.25
CA VAL A 64 -7.98 12.85 12.34
C VAL A 64 -8.46 13.25 10.94
N ILE A 65 -7.56 13.63 10.03
CA ILE A 65 -7.91 13.95 8.65
C ILE A 65 -8.57 12.75 7.95
N LYS A 66 -8.02 11.55 8.10
CA LYS A 66 -8.60 10.32 7.53
C LYS A 66 -9.97 10.00 8.13
N LEU A 67 -10.17 10.26 9.43
CA LEU A 67 -11.44 10.06 10.10
C LEU A 67 -12.51 11.05 9.60
N ILE A 68 -12.18 12.35 9.53
CA ILE A 68 -13.08 13.40 9.00
C ILE A 68 -13.53 13.07 7.58
N ARG A 69 -12.60 12.55 6.77
CA ARG A 69 -12.86 12.18 5.36
C ARG A 69 -13.53 10.82 5.19
N ARG A 70 -13.87 10.12 6.28
CA ARG A 70 -14.44 8.76 6.27
C ARG A 70 -13.59 7.75 5.48
N ASP A 71 -12.27 7.91 5.53
CA ASP A 71 -11.26 7.13 4.80
C ASP A 71 -10.30 6.41 5.77
N PHE A 72 -10.76 6.15 6.99
CA PHE A 72 -9.95 5.56 8.05
C PHE A 72 -9.69 4.07 7.84
N ILE A 73 -10.73 3.33 7.46
CA ILE A 73 -10.67 1.87 7.28
C ILE A 73 -9.63 1.52 6.21
N TYR A 74 -8.76 0.57 6.53
CA TYR A 74 -7.69 0.12 5.66
C TYR A 74 -8.23 -0.81 4.56
N TRP A 75 -7.59 -0.76 3.41
CA TRP A 75 -8.12 -1.34 2.18
C TRP A 75 -8.16 -2.87 2.10
N PRO A 76 -7.21 -3.64 2.68
CA PRO A 76 -7.24 -5.09 2.59
C PRO A 76 -8.45 -5.67 3.31
N ALA A 77 -9.17 -6.57 2.63
CA ALA A 77 -10.20 -7.36 3.26
C ALA A 77 -9.57 -8.39 4.21
N ILE A 78 -10.04 -8.44 5.46
CA ILE A 78 -9.68 -9.50 6.41
C ILE A 78 -10.89 -10.43 6.53
N PRO A 79 -10.82 -11.68 6.02
CA PRO A 79 -11.91 -12.63 6.11
C PRO A 79 -12.30 -12.88 7.57
N ASN A 80 -13.60 -12.92 7.86
CA ASN A 80 -14.15 -13.21 9.20
C ASN A 80 -13.71 -12.25 10.32
N ALA A 81 -13.22 -11.05 9.99
CA ALA A 81 -12.86 -10.07 10.99
C ALA A 81 -14.09 -9.42 11.64
N THR A 82 -14.12 -9.38 12.97
CA THR A 82 -15.11 -8.58 13.71
C THR A 82 -14.90 -7.07 13.43
N PRO A 83 -15.90 -6.20 13.63
CA PRO A 83 -15.75 -4.75 13.46
C PRO A 83 -14.59 -4.16 14.26
N LEU A 84 -14.38 -4.62 15.50
CA LEU A 84 -13.27 -4.16 16.34
C LEU A 84 -11.90 -4.48 15.73
N HIS A 85 -11.73 -5.71 15.23
CA HIS A 85 -10.50 -6.13 14.58
C HIS A 85 -10.18 -5.26 13.36
N VAL A 86 -11.17 -4.95 12.53
CA VAL A 86 -10.98 -4.07 11.35
C VAL A 86 -10.52 -2.68 11.76
N VAL A 87 -11.09 -2.10 12.82
CA VAL A 87 -10.69 -0.77 13.30
C VAL A 87 -9.26 -0.79 13.85
N LEU A 88 -8.91 -1.79 14.65
CA LEU A 88 -7.58 -1.91 15.26
C LEU A 88 -6.48 -2.14 14.21
N THR A 89 -6.70 -3.05 13.26
CA THR A 89 -5.75 -3.27 12.16
C THR A 89 -5.63 -2.03 11.29
N SER A 90 -6.74 -1.34 11.01
CA SER A 90 -6.71 -0.08 10.28
C SER A 90 -5.89 0.98 11.01
N PHE A 91 -6.11 1.18 12.30
CA PHE A 91 -5.32 2.11 13.11
C PHE A 91 -3.82 1.79 13.04
N ALA A 92 -3.45 0.53 13.28
CA ALA A 92 -2.06 0.09 13.27
C ALA A 92 -1.41 0.27 11.89
N SER A 93 -2.08 -0.14 10.81
CA SER A 93 -1.59 0.02 9.43
C SER A 93 -1.43 1.48 9.05
N ARG A 94 -2.39 2.34 9.41
CA ARG A 94 -2.33 3.79 9.11
C ARG A 94 -1.16 4.45 9.85
N CYS A 95 -0.94 4.12 11.13
CA CYS A 95 0.23 4.58 11.88
C CYS A 95 1.54 4.10 11.24
N ALA A 96 1.63 2.81 10.89
CA ALA A 96 2.83 2.24 10.28
C ALA A 96 3.16 2.90 8.94
N VAL A 97 2.17 3.04 8.04
CA VAL A 97 2.36 3.66 6.72
C VAL A 97 2.76 5.12 6.84
N LYS A 98 2.17 5.87 7.80
CA LYS A 98 2.58 7.26 8.06
C LYS A 98 4.02 7.35 8.51
N LEU A 99 4.43 6.52 9.47
CA LEU A 99 5.81 6.49 9.95
C LEU A 99 6.77 6.11 8.81
N ILE A 100 6.45 5.07 8.05
CA ILE A 100 7.26 4.67 6.88
C ILE A 100 7.37 5.85 5.92
N MET A 101 6.27 6.50 5.57
CA MET A 101 6.27 7.62 4.62
C MET A 101 7.07 8.83 5.14
N ASP A 102 6.95 9.19 6.42
CA ASP A 102 7.67 10.34 6.99
C ASP A 102 9.18 10.14 7.01
N PHE A 103 9.63 8.92 7.31
CA PHE A 103 11.05 8.60 7.39
C PHE A 103 11.64 8.27 6.03
N THR A 104 10.91 7.62 5.14
CA THR A 104 11.47 7.12 3.87
C THR A 104 11.04 7.91 2.65
N GLY A 105 10.05 8.79 2.74
CA GLY A 105 9.52 9.49 1.58
C GLY A 105 8.97 8.57 0.49
N MET A 106 8.54 7.34 0.88
CA MET A 106 8.09 6.32 -0.05
C MET A 106 6.89 6.78 -0.88
N LEU A 107 7.14 7.09 -2.15
CA LEU A 107 6.11 7.61 -3.07
C LEU A 107 5.01 6.59 -3.39
N GLN A 108 5.25 5.29 -3.19
CA GLN A 108 4.20 4.27 -3.30
C GLN A 108 3.07 4.47 -2.27
N ALA A 109 3.38 5.06 -1.11
CA ALA A 109 2.37 5.40 -0.10
C ALA A 109 1.46 6.58 -0.53
N LEU A 110 1.75 7.25 -1.65
CA LEU A 110 0.84 8.25 -2.24
C LEU A 110 -0.38 7.62 -2.90
N HIS A 111 -0.45 6.28 -2.99
CA HIS A 111 -1.62 5.60 -3.48
C HIS A 111 -2.87 6.06 -2.71
N PRO A 112 -4.02 6.28 -3.37
CA PRO A 112 -5.26 6.72 -2.70
C PRO A 112 -5.71 5.81 -1.55
N TYR A 113 -5.44 4.50 -1.64
CA TYR A 113 -5.70 3.56 -0.54
C TYR A 113 -4.83 3.79 0.70
N GLU A 114 -3.65 4.39 0.52
CA GLU A 114 -2.69 4.70 1.57
C GLU A 114 -2.91 6.15 2.04
N MET A 115 -2.07 7.09 1.61
CA MET A 115 -2.09 8.46 2.09
C MET A 115 -2.81 9.40 1.13
N SER A 116 -2.84 9.07 -0.17
CA SER A 116 -3.21 9.97 -1.27
C SER A 116 -2.09 10.96 -1.63
N GLY A 117 -2.21 11.56 -2.82
CA GLY A 117 -1.22 12.44 -3.41
C GLY A 117 -0.86 13.65 -2.56
N ALA A 118 -1.85 14.32 -2.00
CA ALA A 118 -1.66 15.56 -1.23
C ALA A 118 -0.71 15.40 -0.02
N TYR A 119 -0.47 14.17 0.46
CA TYR A 119 0.54 13.95 1.49
C TYR A 119 1.98 14.11 0.98
N SER A 120 2.21 14.19 -0.32
CA SER A 120 3.53 14.49 -0.87
C SER A 120 4.07 15.85 -0.39
N PHE A 121 3.19 16.79 -0.02
CA PHE A 121 3.58 18.06 0.59
C PHE A 121 4.24 17.89 1.96
N THR A 122 3.97 16.81 2.72
CA THR A 122 4.63 16.58 4.01
C THR A 122 6.12 16.30 3.84
N LEU A 123 6.55 15.77 2.69
CA LEU A 123 7.96 15.63 2.35
C LEU A 123 8.66 16.99 2.33
N LEU A 124 8.00 18.00 1.75
CA LEU A 124 8.51 19.36 1.68
C LEU A 124 8.51 20.10 3.03
N THR A 125 7.74 19.63 4.01
CA THR A 125 7.75 20.21 5.36
C THR A 125 8.95 19.78 6.20
N THR A 126 9.61 18.67 5.86
CA THR A 126 10.70 18.10 6.67
C THR A 126 11.92 19.04 6.77
N PRO A 127 12.40 19.69 5.69
CA PRO A 127 13.44 20.71 5.79
C PRO A 127 13.06 21.89 6.69
N LEU A 128 11.81 22.35 6.63
CA LEU A 128 11.33 23.46 7.46
C LEU A 128 11.34 23.10 8.95
N ILE A 129 10.95 21.87 9.26
CA ILE A 129 10.98 21.34 10.63
C ILE A 129 12.43 21.15 11.09
N GLY A 130 13.31 20.71 10.19
CA GLY A 130 14.76 20.68 10.44
C GLY A 130 15.30 22.05 10.81
N LEU A 131 14.95 23.10 10.06
CA LEU A 131 15.34 24.48 10.36
C LEU A 131 14.81 24.96 11.71
N TYR A 132 13.57 24.61 12.06
CA TYR A 132 12.98 24.93 13.37
C TYR A 132 13.73 24.24 14.52
N PHE A 133 13.98 22.94 14.44
CA PHE A 133 14.73 22.25 15.50
C PHE A 133 16.22 22.64 15.51
N GLY A 134 16.79 22.97 14.36
CA GLY A 134 18.13 23.54 14.24
C GLY A 134 18.26 24.87 14.98
N SER A 135 17.29 25.78 14.81
CA SER A 135 17.31 27.05 15.56
C SER A 135 17.15 26.84 17.06
N ARG A 136 16.27 25.92 17.49
CA ARG A 136 16.12 25.55 18.92
C ARG A 136 17.41 24.99 19.50
N TYR A 137 18.08 24.09 18.78
CA TYR A 137 19.36 23.54 19.17
C TYR A 137 20.44 24.62 19.30
N ILE A 138 20.49 25.57 18.37
CA ILE A 138 21.47 26.66 18.40
C ILE A 138 21.25 27.55 19.62
N THR A 139 20.00 27.95 19.89
CA THR A 139 19.68 28.71 21.11
C THR A 139 20.09 27.93 22.36
N PHE A 140 19.90 26.60 22.37
CA PHE A 140 20.30 25.76 23.50
C PHE A 140 21.82 25.73 23.71
N ILE A 141 22.63 25.61 22.65
CA ILE A 141 24.10 25.61 22.81
C ILE A 141 24.66 27.01 23.10
N GLU A 142 23.94 28.07 22.73
CA GLU A 142 24.34 29.46 23.01
C GLU A 142 24.28 29.80 24.51
N ASP A 143 23.52 29.05 25.31
CA ASP A 143 23.48 29.19 26.76
C ASP A 143 24.78 28.73 27.46
N PHE A 144 25.65 27.99 26.76
CA PHE A 144 26.92 27.47 27.28
C PHE A 144 28.10 28.39 26.95
N GLU A 145 29.18 28.31 27.76
CA GLU A 145 30.40 29.08 27.53
C GLU A 145 31.12 28.65 26.22
N PRO A 146 31.87 29.54 25.55
CA PRO A 146 32.47 29.24 24.24
C PRO A 146 33.39 28.01 24.19
N ASN A 147 34.10 27.72 25.29
CA ASN A 147 34.92 26.52 25.47
C ASN A 147 34.07 25.25 25.60
N GLU A 148 32.95 25.29 26.35
CA GLU A 148 32.02 24.16 26.50
C GLU A 148 31.27 23.87 25.19
N ARG A 149 31.07 24.89 24.33
CA ARG A 149 30.46 24.71 23.01
C ARG A 149 31.25 23.76 22.09
N LEU A 150 32.55 23.58 22.33
CA LEU A 150 33.40 22.69 21.56
C LEU A 150 33.12 21.21 21.84
N ASP A 151 32.45 20.89 22.95
CA ASP A 151 32.09 19.51 23.31
C ASP A 151 30.84 19.01 22.54
N PHE A 152 30.12 19.90 21.85
CA PHE A 152 28.97 19.53 21.04
C PHE A 152 29.40 18.99 19.67
N ALA A 153 28.64 18.01 19.18
CA ALA A 153 28.94 17.33 17.91
C ALA A 153 28.85 18.22 16.67
N PHE A 154 28.10 19.33 16.72
CA PHE A 154 27.89 20.23 15.58
C PHE A 154 27.95 21.68 16.00
N ALA A 155 28.70 22.48 15.23
CA ALA A 155 28.66 23.93 15.32
C ALA A 155 27.38 24.50 14.66
N SER A 156 27.01 25.73 15.02
CA SER A 156 25.79 26.41 14.53
C SER A 156 25.70 26.47 13.00
N ASP A 157 26.80 26.84 12.35
CA ASP A 157 26.90 26.91 10.90
C ASP A 157 26.78 25.53 10.25
N GLN A 158 27.42 24.51 10.83
CA GLN A 158 27.33 23.12 10.35
C GLN A 158 25.90 22.58 10.38
N VAL A 159 25.11 22.91 11.43
CA VAL A 159 23.70 22.52 11.51
C VAL A 159 22.90 23.08 10.34
N TYR A 160 23.02 24.40 10.09
CA TYR A 160 22.30 25.04 8.99
C TYR A 160 22.75 24.56 7.61
N TYR A 161 24.06 24.41 7.38
CA TYR A 161 24.57 23.89 6.12
C TYR A 161 24.10 22.46 5.86
N THR A 162 24.09 21.61 6.88
CA THR A 162 23.60 20.22 6.76
C THR A 162 22.12 20.19 6.36
N ILE A 163 21.28 20.96 7.05
CA ILE A 163 19.84 21.03 6.73
C ILE A 163 19.60 21.63 5.35
N ALA A 164 20.29 22.71 5.00
CA ALA A 164 20.14 23.38 3.71
C ALA A 164 20.54 22.46 2.55
N ILE A 165 21.72 21.84 2.61
CA ILE A 165 22.21 20.94 1.55
C ILE A 165 21.29 19.74 1.38
N LEU A 166 20.91 19.08 2.48
CA LEU A 166 20.01 17.92 2.42
C LEU A 166 18.63 18.31 1.91
N GLY A 167 18.07 19.43 2.39
CA GLY A 167 16.76 19.93 2.00
C GLY A 167 16.70 20.37 0.54
N GLU A 168 17.69 21.13 0.07
CA GLU A 168 17.79 21.54 -1.33
C GLU A 168 17.93 20.34 -2.26
N LEU A 169 18.79 19.39 -1.91
CA LEU A 169 18.97 18.17 -2.70
C LEU A 169 17.69 17.32 -2.72
N GLN A 170 16.96 17.25 -1.61
CA GLN A 170 15.66 16.58 -1.54
C GLN A 170 14.63 17.25 -2.45
N ILE A 171 14.50 18.58 -2.38
CA ILE A 171 13.56 19.35 -3.22
C ILE A 171 13.94 19.19 -4.70
N CYS A 172 15.22 19.28 -5.04
CA CYS A 172 15.72 19.07 -6.40
C CYS A 172 15.40 17.65 -6.91
N CYS A 173 15.65 16.63 -6.08
CA CYS A 173 15.37 15.23 -6.42
C CYS A 173 13.87 15.00 -6.63
N TYR A 174 13.02 15.55 -5.76
CA TYR A 174 11.57 15.45 -5.88
C TYR A 174 11.04 16.18 -7.13
N ALA A 175 11.55 17.40 -7.41
CA ALA A 175 11.18 18.15 -8.61
C ALA A 175 11.60 17.44 -9.91
N LEU A 176 12.81 16.86 -9.94
CA LEU A 176 13.29 16.07 -11.07
C LEU A 176 12.43 14.82 -11.27
N LEU A 177 12.05 14.14 -10.18
CA LEU A 177 11.16 13.00 -10.22
C LEU A 177 9.83 13.35 -10.87
N ILE A 178 9.13 14.39 -10.40
CA ILE A 178 7.86 14.84 -11.01
C ILE A 178 8.03 15.16 -12.50
N ARG A 179 9.16 15.74 -12.92
CA ARG A 179 9.41 16.01 -14.34
C ARG A 179 9.55 14.74 -15.17
N LEU A 180 10.13 13.67 -14.62
CA LEU A 180 10.29 12.39 -15.31
C LEU A 180 9.01 11.55 -15.35
N VAL A 181 8.08 11.79 -14.42
CA VAL A 181 6.75 11.19 -14.45
C VAL A 181 5.97 11.70 -15.66
N ASP A 182 5.29 10.78 -16.35
CA ASP A 182 4.38 11.10 -17.45
C ASP A 182 3.35 12.14 -17.00
N ASN A 183 3.16 13.16 -17.83
CA ASN A 183 2.30 14.30 -17.55
C ASN A 183 0.87 13.86 -17.15
N LYS A 184 0.36 12.76 -17.71
CA LYS A 184 -0.95 12.20 -17.38
C LYS A 184 -1.09 11.82 -15.89
N TYR A 185 0.02 11.51 -15.22
CA TYR A 185 0.02 11.05 -13.82
C TYR A 185 0.56 12.09 -12.83
N ARG A 186 1.09 13.24 -13.25
CA ARG A 186 1.64 14.23 -12.31
C ARG A 186 0.61 14.75 -11.30
N TRP A 187 -0.66 14.85 -11.70
CA TRP A 187 -1.75 15.26 -10.80
C TRP A 187 -1.96 14.27 -9.64
N THR A 188 -1.52 13.01 -9.77
CA THR A 188 -1.65 12.03 -8.69
C THR A 188 -0.80 12.40 -7.46
N PHE A 189 0.24 13.24 -7.62
CA PHE A 189 1.05 13.76 -6.53
C PHE A 189 0.39 14.90 -5.75
N VAL A 190 -0.69 15.48 -6.26
CA VAL A 190 -1.46 16.53 -5.56
C VAL A 190 -2.92 16.11 -5.32
N SER A 191 -3.27 14.91 -5.78
CA SER A 191 -4.61 14.36 -5.66
C SER A 191 -5.00 14.22 -4.20
N THR A 192 -6.22 14.64 -3.88
CA THR A 192 -6.87 14.38 -2.61
C THR A 192 -7.89 13.26 -2.74
N MET A 193 -7.73 12.30 -3.65
CA MET A 193 -8.70 11.22 -3.83
C MET A 193 -8.67 10.26 -2.65
N THR A 194 -9.83 9.88 -2.11
CA THR A 194 -9.94 8.86 -1.04
C THR A 194 -9.83 7.45 -1.62
N GLY A 195 -9.61 6.45 -0.76
CA GLY A 195 -9.63 5.06 -1.17
C GLY A 195 -10.98 4.67 -1.79
N LYS A 196 -12.10 5.13 -1.20
CA LYS A 196 -13.45 4.91 -1.74
C LYS A 196 -13.64 5.47 -3.14
N GLN A 197 -13.24 6.73 -3.34
CA GLN A 197 -13.35 7.40 -4.64
C GLN A 197 -12.50 6.71 -5.69
N TYR A 198 -11.29 6.27 -5.31
CA TYR A 198 -10.45 5.49 -6.20
C TYR A 198 -11.07 4.13 -6.55
N CYS A 199 -11.65 3.44 -5.58
CA CYS A 199 -12.32 2.16 -5.76
C CYS A 199 -13.47 2.28 -6.77
N SER A 200 -14.33 3.29 -6.58
CA SER A 200 -15.40 3.63 -7.51
C SER A 200 -14.84 3.96 -8.91
N LYS A 201 -13.82 4.81 -8.99
CA LYS A 201 -13.19 5.18 -10.26
C LYS A 201 -12.66 3.96 -11.02
N VAL A 202 -11.97 3.04 -10.34
CA VAL A 202 -11.45 1.81 -10.95
C VAL A 202 -12.60 0.96 -11.49
N PHE A 203 -13.67 0.76 -10.72
CA PHE A 203 -14.80 -0.05 -11.15
C PHE A 203 -15.48 0.50 -12.42
N HIS A 204 -15.66 1.83 -12.50
CA HIS A 204 -16.38 2.47 -13.59
C HIS A 204 -15.52 2.71 -14.84
N GLU A 205 -14.23 3.02 -14.68
CA GLU A 205 -13.35 3.38 -15.80
C GLU A 205 -12.51 2.21 -16.32
N ALA A 206 -12.43 1.09 -15.61
CA ALA A 206 -11.69 -0.07 -16.09
C ALA A 206 -12.35 -0.70 -17.32
N SER A 207 -11.55 -0.93 -18.37
CA SER A 207 -11.97 -1.66 -19.57
C SER A 207 -11.97 -3.18 -19.39
N GLU A 208 -11.12 -3.69 -18.51
CA GLU A 208 -10.93 -5.13 -18.28
C GLU A 208 -11.71 -5.60 -17.05
N ASP A 209 -12.43 -6.71 -17.17
CA ASP A 209 -13.20 -7.30 -16.07
C ASP A 209 -12.31 -7.71 -14.89
N VAL A 210 -11.07 -8.12 -15.14
CA VAL A 210 -10.07 -8.43 -14.11
C VAL A 210 -9.83 -7.21 -13.21
N SER A 211 -9.67 -6.03 -13.81
CA SER A 211 -9.43 -4.79 -13.07
C SER A 211 -10.65 -4.37 -12.26
N LYS A 212 -11.86 -4.60 -12.77
CA LYS A 212 -13.10 -4.40 -12.00
C LYS A 212 -13.19 -5.40 -10.84
N PHE A 213 -12.79 -6.65 -11.05
CA PHE A 213 -12.81 -7.66 -9.99
C PHE A 213 -11.87 -7.33 -8.83
N GLU A 214 -10.70 -6.71 -9.09
CA GLU A 214 -9.77 -6.30 -8.02
C GLU A 214 -10.42 -5.34 -6.99
N VAL A 215 -11.50 -4.63 -7.37
CA VAL A 215 -12.30 -3.83 -6.43
C VAL A 215 -12.89 -4.69 -5.32
N LEU A 216 -13.38 -5.90 -5.65
CA LEU A 216 -13.98 -6.84 -4.71
C LEU A 216 -12.99 -7.45 -3.72
N ALA A 217 -11.71 -7.53 -4.09
CA ALA A 217 -10.66 -7.98 -3.18
C ALA A 217 -10.42 -6.97 -2.03
N ASN A 218 -10.87 -5.73 -2.17
CA ASN A 218 -10.81 -4.73 -1.12
C ASN A 218 -11.95 -4.90 -0.11
N ASN A 219 -11.77 -4.32 1.07
CA ASN A 219 -12.77 -4.30 2.12
C ASN A 219 -14.12 -3.76 1.60
N ARG A 220 -15.23 -4.45 1.91
CA ARG A 220 -16.59 -4.05 1.51
C ARG A 220 -16.93 -2.60 1.84
N PHE A 221 -16.35 -2.03 2.89
CA PHE A 221 -16.53 -0.62 3.22
C PHE A 221 -16.17 0.35 2.07
N LEU A 222 -15.24 -0.04 1.18
CA LEU A 222 -14.78 0.79 0.06
C LEU A 222 -15.74 0.84 -1.12
N TRP A 223 -16.50 -0.23 -1.34
CA TRP A 223 -17.37 -0.39 -2.51
C TRP A 223 -18.86 -0.55 -2.16
N LYS A 224 -19.21 -0.58 -0.87
CA LYS A 224 -20.61 -0.66 -0.39
C LYS A 224 -21.53 0.40 -1.00
N ASP A 225 -21.00 1.59 -1.29
CA ASP A 225 -21.80 2.72 -1.79
C ASP A 225 -22.33 2.49 -3.23
N PHE A 226 -21.71 1.57 -3.99
CA PHE A 226 -22.11 1.17 -5.35
C PHE A 226 -22.28 -0.36 -5.45
N GLU A 227 -22.67 -1.01 -4.35
CA GLU A 227 -22.82 -2.46 -4.27
C GLU A 227 -23.87 -3.02 -5.25
N GLU A 228 -24.95 -2.30 -5.51
CA GLU A 228 -25.98 -2.73 -6.45
C GLU A 228 -25.45 -2.79 -7.89
N GLU A 229 -24.63 -1.82 -8.31
CA GLU A 229 -24.00 -1.82 -9.63
C GLU A 229 -23.02 -3.00 -9.80
N ILE A 230 -22.35 -3.38 -8.71
CA ILE A 230 -21.51 -4.57 -8.67
C ILE A 230 -22.35 -5.84 -8.88
N LYS A 231 -23.51 -5.95 -8.21
CA LYS A 231 -24.41 -7.11 -8.38
C LYS A 231 -24.91 -7.23 -9.82
N GLU A 232 -25.31 -6.11 -10.41
CA GLU A 232 -25.73 -6.06 -11.82
C GLU A 232 -24.60 -6.54 -12.74
N TRP A 233 -23.39 -6.01 -12.58
CA TRP A 233 -22.22 -6.43 -13.36
C TRP A 233 -21.90 -7.92 -13.18
N LEU A 234 -21.91 -8.43 -11.94
CA LEU A 234 -21.68 -9.85 -11.66
C LEU A 234 -22.76 -10.73 -12.31
N SER A 235 -24.03 -10.36 -12.19
CA SER A 235 -25.14 -11.13 -12.76
C SER A 235 -25.06 -11.23 -14.28
N ALA A 236 -24.58 -10.18 -14.95
CA ALA A 236 -24.39 -10.15 -16.40
C ALA A 236 -23.11 -10.86 -16.85
N GLY A 237 -22.02 -10.73 -16.08
CA GLY A 237 -20.69 -11.22 -16.46
C GLY A 237 -20.45 -12.70 -16.15
N ILE A 238 -20.90 -13.18 -14.97
CA ILE A 238 -20.66 -14.57 -14.52
C ILE A 238 -21.06 -15.62 -15.55
N PRO A 239 -22.25 -15.55 -16.19
CA PRO A 239 -22.65 -16.54 -17.20
C PRO A 239 -21.67 -16.62 -18.37
N THR A 240 -21.19 -15.46 -18.85
CA THR A 240 -20.26 -15.33 -19.97
C THR A 240 -18.89 -15.88 -19.60
N TRP A 241 -18.31 -15.46 -18.48
CA TRP A 241 -16.97 -15.92 -18.05
C TRP A 241 -16.94 -17.42 -17.75
N LEU A 242 -18.04 -18.00 -17.27
CA LEU A 242 -18.18 -19.44 -17.08
C LEU A 242 -18.30 -20.20 -18.41
N ALA A 243 -18.96 -19.62 -19.42
CA ALA A 243 -19.11 -20.23 -20.74
C ALA A 243 -17.80 -20.17 -21.56
N GLU A 244 -17.05 -19.08 -21.43
CA GLU A 244 -15.77 -18.86 -22.12
C GLU A 244 -14.58 -19.52 -21.40
N GLU A 245 -14.78 -20.08 -20.21
CA GLU A 245 -13.72 -20.60 -19.33
C GLU A 245 -12.57 -19.59 -19.16
N ALA A 246 -12.91 -18.33 -18.88
CA ALA A 246 -11.93 -17.25 -18.78
C ALA A 246 -10.81 -17.58 -17.77
N GLU A 247 -9.55 -17.46 -18.20
CA GLU A 247 -8.37 -17.88 -17.44
C GLU A 247 -8.28 -17.21 -16.06
N TRP A 248 -8.67 -15.95 -15.98
CA TRP A 248 -8.65 -15.18 -14.74
C TRP A 248 -9.77 -15.57 -13.76
N PHE A 249 -10.86 -16.18 -14.23
CA PHE A 249 -12.04 -16.51 -13.41
C PHE A 249 -11.92 -17.92 -12.80
N ASP A 250 -10.85 -18.12 -12.03
CA ASP A 250 -10.50 -19.38 -11.40
C ASP A 250 -11.29 -19.65 -10.08
N ASP A 251 -11.02 -20.78 -9.44
CA ASP A 251 -11.68 -21.14 -8.17
C ASP A 251 -11.35 -20.15 -7.02
N ALA A 252 -10.18 -19.50 -7.05
CA ALA A 252 -9.77 -18.54 -6.02
C ALA A 252 -10.53 -17.23 -6.16
N VAL A 253 -10.72 -16.75 -7.39
CA VAL A 253 -11.56 -15.59 -7.72
C VAL A 253 -13.02 -15.87 -7.38
N LYS A 254 -13.54 -17.03 -7.78
CA LYS A 254 -14.90 -17.47 -7.43
C LYS A 254 -15.12 -17.45 -5.90
N ALA A 255 -14.16 -17.92 -5.12
CA ALA A 255 -14.26 -17.96 -3.66
C ALA A 255 -14.27 -16.58 -2.98
N GLN A 256 -13.74 -15.54 -3.64
CA GLN A 256 -13.73 -14.17 -3.10
C GLN A 256 -15.07 -13.45 -3.24
N ILE A 257 -15.94 -13.87 -4.17
CA ILE A 257 -17.27 -13.27 -4.36
C ILE A 257 -18.14 -13.61 -3.14
N PRO A 258 -18.62 -12.65 -2.34
CA PRO A 258 -19.55 -12.93 -1.27
C PRO A 258 -20.88 -13.45 -1.81
N ASP A 259 -21.49 -14.44 -1.13
CA ASP A 259 -22.77 -15.03 -1.56
C ASP A 259 -23.90 -13.97 -1.64
N SER A 260 -23.81 -12.90 -0.83
CA SER A 260 -24.77 -11.80 -0.83
C SER A 260 -24.76 -10.93 -2.10
N LEU A 261 -23.77 -11.10 -2.99
CA LEU A 261 -23.67 -10.35 -4.24
C LEU A 261 -24.28 -11.08 -5.44
N VAL A 262 -24.75 -12.32 -5.27
CA VAL A 262 -25.32 -13.11 -6.37
C VAL A 262 -26.73 -13.54 -5.95
N ASP A 263 -27.73 -12.87 -6.51
CA ASP A 263 -29.13 -13.12 -6.13
C ASP A 263 -29.70 -14.41 -6.76
N ASP A 264 -29.16 -14.87 -7.89
CA ASP A 264 -29.60 -16.09 -8.56
C ASP A 264 -29.00 -17.35 -7.89
N PRO A 265 -29.82 -18.20 -7.25
CA PRO A 265 -29.36 -19.43 -6.61
C PRO A 265 -28.71 -20.42 -7.58
N ALA A 266 -29.12 -20.42 -8.86
CA ALA A 266 -28.55 -21.32 -9.86
C ALA A 266 -27.13 -20.89 -10.25
N LEU A 267 -26.86 -19.58 -10.33
CA LEU A 267 -25.51 -19.06 -10.55
C LEU A 267 -24.60 -19.32 -9.37
N LEU A 268 -25.09 -19.12 -8.14
CA LEU A 268 -24.37 -19.49 -6.91
C LEU A 268 -23.97 -20.97 -6.91
N LEU A 269 -24.91 -21.85 -7.26
CA LEU A 269 -24.63 -23.29 -7.35
C LEU A 269 -23.62 -23.62 -8.45
N LYS A 270 -23.61 -22.92 -9.58
CA LYS A 270 -22.58 -23.13 -10.62
C LYS A 270 -21.20 -22.70 -10.15
N ILE A 271 -21.10 -21.53 -9.52
CA ILE A 271 -19.84 -20.97 -9.01
C ILE A 271 -19.27 -21.88 -7.92
N ARG A 272 -20.08 -22.27 -6.93
CA ARG A 272 -19.65 -23.09 -5.78
C ARG A 272 -19.55 -24.58 -6.13
N GLY A 273 -20.45 -25.09 -6.95
CA GLY A 273 -20.57 -26.51 -7.30
C GLY A 273 -19.46 -27.01 -8.21
N GLN A 274 -18.94 -26.19 -9.13
CA GLN A 274 -17.77 -26.55 -9.93
C GLN A 274 -16.53 -26.78 -9.05
N SER A 275 -16.33 -25.95 -8.03
CA SER A 275 -15.21 -26.08 -7.10
C SER A 275 -15.34 -27.36 -6.25
N VAL A 276 -16.55 -27.70 -5.77
CA VAL A 276 -16.80 -28.95 -5.03
C VAL A 276 -16.61 -30.21 -5.91
N ALA A 277 -17.15 -30.21 -7.13
CA ALA A 277 -17.03 -31.34 -8.06
C ALA A 277 -15.55 -31.63 -8.44
N ARG A 278 -14.72 -30.58 -8.55
CA ARG A 278 -13.29 -30.70 -8.83
C ARG A 278 -12.52 -31.23 -7.62
N VAL A 279 -12.82 -30.78 -6.40
CA VAL A 279 -12.23 -31.31 -5.15
C VAL A 279 -12.54 -32.80 -4.98
N ILE A 280 -13.79 -33.21 -5.23
CA ILE A 280 -14.20 -34.61 -5.20
C ILE A 280 -13.44 -35.42 -6.27
N ARG A 281 -13.30 -34.89 -7.49
CA ARG A 281 -12.56 -35.54 -8.59
C ARG A 281 -11.06 -35.71 -8.27
N ASN A 282 -10.43 -34.72 -7.64
CA ASN A 282 -9.03 -34.79 -7.23
C ASN A 282 -8.81 -35.77 -6.07
N ASN A 283 -9.70 -35.81 -5.09
CA ASN A 283 -9.66 -36.81 -4.02
C ASN A 283 -9.90 -38.24 -4.55
N SER A 284 -10.79 -38.40 -5.53
CA SER A 284 -11.01 -39.66 -6.26
C SER A 284 -9.74 -40.12 -7.00
N ARG A 285 -9.07 -39.22 -7.74
CA ARG A 285 -7.81 -39.53 -8.43
C ARG A 285 -6.66 -39.87 -7.47
N ARG A 286 -6.57 -39.20 -6.32
CA ARG A 286 -5.59 -39.53 -5.27
C ARG A 286 -5.86 -40.91 -4.66
N ARG A 287 -7.13 -41.26 -4.44
CA ARG A 287 -7.51 -42.60 -3.98
C ARG A 287 -7.23 -43.68 -5.01
N SER A 288 -7.44 -43.44 -6.31
CA SER A 288 -7.14 -44.42 -7.36
C SER A 288 -5.64 -44.64 -7.56
N SER A 289 -4.82 -43.59 -7.38
CA SER A 289 -3.36 -43.69 -7.46
C SER A 289 -2.77 -44.42 -6.24
N ILE A 290 -3.31 -44.19 -5.04
CA ILE A 290 -2.95 -44.98 -3.84
C ILE A 290 -3.40 -46.45 -3.99
N ALA A 291 -4.61 -46.70 -4.51
CA ALA A 291 -5.09 -48.06 -4.76
C ALA A 291 -4.23 -48.80 -5.81
N ALA A 292 -3.77 -48.11 -6.87
CA ALA A 292 -2.84 -48.67 -7.85
C ALA A 292 -1.45 -48.95 -7.26
N MET A 293 -1.05 -48.27 -6.19
CA MET A 293 0.21 -48.47 -5.47
C MET A 293 0.15 -49.61 -4.44
N ILE A 294 -1.06 -49.98 -3.97
CA ILE A 294 -1.31 -51.04 -2.96
C ILE A 294 -1.61 -52.40 -3.62
N VAL A 295 -1.53 -52.53 -4.95
CA VAL A 295 -1.55 -53.85 -5.60
C VAL A 295 -0.13 -54.33 -5.90
N PRO A 296 0.55 -55.03 -4.97
CA PRO A 296 1.59 -55.96 -5.31
C PRO A 296 1.05 -57.40 -5.30
N THR A 297 1.19 -58.05 -6.45
CA THR A 297 1.77 -59.40 -6.55
C THR A 297 1.16 -60.51 -5.69
N ILE A 298 -0.01 -61.02 -6.09
CA ILE A 298 -0.41 -62.40 -5.75
C ILE A 298 -0.48 -63.19 -7.06
N ALA A 299 0.69 -63.57 -7.58
CA ALA A 299 0.79 -64.59 -8.61
C ALA A 299 2.18 -65.23 -8.55
N GLY A 300 2.23 -66.50 -8.14
CA GLY A 300 3.28 -67.43 -8.54
C GLY A 300 4.36 -67.75 -7.52
N THR A 301 4.05 -68.63 -6.56
CA THR A 301 5.03 -69.61 -6.05
C THR A 301 4.31 -70.93 -5.76
N THR A 302 4.08 -71.73 -6.80
CA THR A 302 3.88 -73.18 -6.65
C THR A 302 5.25 -73.84 -6.56
N ALA A 303 5.41 -74.62 -5.51
CA ALA A 303 6.60 -75.36 -5.13
C ALA A 303 7.01 -76.42 -6.17
N GLU A 304 8.31 -76.54 -6.43
CA GLU A 304 8.95 -77.76 -6.91
C GLU A 304 9.59 -78.47 -5.72
N GLY A 305 9.21 -79.72 -5.55
CA GLY A 305 9.81 -80.77 -4.73
C GLY A 305 9.57 -82.09 -5.43
#